data_AF-A0A6N9TR30-F1
#
_entry.id   AF-A0A6N9TR30-F1
#
_cell.length_a   1.000
_cell.length_b   1.000
_cell.length_c   1.000
_cell.angle_alpha   90.00
_cell.angle_beta   90.00
_cell.angle_gamma   90.00
#
_symmetry.space_group_name_H-M   'P 1'
#
loop_
_entity.id
_entity.type
_entity.pdbx_description
1 polymer ?
#
loop_
_entity_poly.entity_id
_entity_poly.type
_entity_poly.pdbx_seq_one_letter_code
_entity_poly.pdbx_strand_id
1 'polypeptide(L)' 'MADLPIDDLNVASNDTQITPEQLKHELPLTASALQTVSHGRQVVRDILDGKDHRLFIVV' A
#
# COMPACT_ATOMS: atom_id res chain seq x y z
N MET A 1 -14.69 -32.06 31.42
CA MET A 1 -13.63 -31.03 31.55
C MET A 1 -14.11 -29.83 30.76
N ALA A 2 -14.19 -28.66 31.38
CA ALA A 2 -14.66 -27.47 30.68
C ALA A 2 -13.55 -27.00 29.73
N ASP A 3 -13.85 -26.91 28.44
CA ASP A 3 -13.02 -26.20 27.48
C ASP A 3 -13.08 -24.71 27.85
N LEU A 4 -12.03 -24.22 28.50
CA LEU A 4 -11.87 -22.80 28.76
C LEU A 4 -11.35 -22.18 27.47
N PRO A 5 -12.11 -21.30 26.80
CA PRO A 5 -11.62 -20.60 25.61
C PRO A 5 -10.43 -19.73 26.02
N ILE A 6 -9.23 -20.11 25.58
CA ILE A 6 -7.96 -19.40 25.82
C ILE A 6 -7.67 -18.35 24.74
N ASP A 7 -8.46 -18.31 23.67
CA ASP A 7 -8.28 -17.38 22.58
C ASP A 7 -8.74 -15.97 22.95
N ASP A 8 -8.01 -14.97 22.46
CA ASP A 8 -8.30 -13.54 22.60
C ASP A 8 -8.47 -13.02 24.05
N LEU A 9 -7.95 -13.75 25.05
CA LEU A 9 -8.09 -13.44 26.48
C LEU A 9 -7.67 -12.01 26.87
N ASN A 10 -6.72 -11.44 26.13
CA ASN A 10 -6.20 -10.09 26.35
C ASN A 10 -6.40 -9.17 25.13
N VAL A 11 -7.34 -9.48 24.24
CA VAL A 11 -7.70 -8.61 23.12
C VAL A 11 -8.76 -7.62 23.58
N ALA A 12 -8.42 -6.32 23.55
CA ALA A 12 -9.35 -5.26 23.98
C ALA A 12 -10.50 -5.05 22.97
N SER A 13 -10.20 -5.12 21.68
CA SER A 13 -11.20 -5.11 20.61
C SER A 13 -10.62 -5.71 19.33
N ASN A 14 -11.53 -6.13 18.44
CA ASN A 14 -11.20 -6.50 17.07
C ASN A 14 -12.26 -5.89 16.17
N ASP A 15 -11.86 -4.87 15.42
CA ASP A 15 -12.73 -4.13 14.51
C ASP A 15 -12.38 -4.46 13.07
N THR A 16 -13.41 -4.78 12.28
CA THR A 16 -13.23 -5.05 10.86
C THR A 16 -12.92 -3.74 10.13
N GLN A 17 -11.79 -3.69 9.45
CA GLN A 17 -11.42 -2.55 8.61
C GLN A 17 -12.06 -2.64 7.22
N ILE A 18 -12.20 -1.49 6.57
CA ILE A 18 -12.61 -1.40 5.16
C ILE A 18 -11.70 -2.26 4.26
N THR A 19 -12.26 -2.93 3.26
CA THR A 19 -11.44 -3.73 2.34
C THR A 19 -10.67 -2.82 1.38
N PRO A 20 -9.53 -3.29 0.82
CA PRO A 20 -8.83 -2.54 -0.22
C PRO A 20 -9.69 -2.26 -1.46
N GLU A 21 -10.66 -3.12 -1.77
CA GLU A 21 -11.60 -2.92 -2.88
C GLU A 21 -12.58 -1.77 -2.57
N GLN A 22 -13.22 -1.80 -1.41
CA GLN A 22 -14.11 -0.73 -0.95
C GLN A 22 -13.40 0.62 -0.91
N LEU A 23 -12.18 0.66 -0.37
CA LEU A 23 -11.37 1.88 -0.32
C LEU A 23 -11.06 2.44 -1.71
N LYS A 24 -10.74 1.57 -2.68
CA LYS A 24 -10.49 1.98 -4.08
C LYS A 24 -11.75 2.46 -4.80
N HIS A 25 -12.93 1.96 -4.42
CA HIS A 25 -14.20 2.48 -4.92
C HIS A 25 -14.50 3.88 -4.39
N GLU A 26 -14.25 4.13 -3.10
CA GLU A 26 -14.44 5.44 -2.47
C GLU A 26 -13.42 6.47 -2.95
N LEU A 27 -12.17 6.05 -3.16
CA LEU A 27 -11.05 6.89 -3.60
C LEU A 27 -10.49 6.37 -4.93
N PRO A 28 -11.21 6.61 -6.05
CA PRO A 28 -10.78 6.13 -7.35
C PRO A 28 -9.50 6.83 -7.82
N LEU A 29 -8.64 6.06 -8.48
CA LEU A 29 -7.41 6.58 -9.07
C LEU A 29 -7.73 7.57 -10.19
N THR A 30 -7.16 8.77 -10.12
CA THR A 30 -7.27 9.74 -11.21
C THR A 30 -6.32 9.38 -12.36
N ALA A 31 -6.68 9.77 -13.58
CA ALA A 31 -5.81 9.57 -14.74
C ALA A 31 -4.42 10.22 -14.56
N SER A 32 -4.38 11.40 -13.93
CA SER A 32 -3.13 12.08 -13.59
C SER A 32 -2.29 11.28 -12.60
N ALA A 33 -2.88 10.76 -11.52
CA ALA A 33 -2.15 9.94 -10.55
C ALA A 33 -1.61 8.65 -11.19
N LEU A 34 -2.40 8.01 -12.06
CA LEU A 34 -1.96 6.83 -12.82
C LEU A 34 -0.72 7.15 -13.67
N GLN A 35 -0.77 8.25 -14.44
CA GLN A 35 0.35 8.67 -15.27
C GLN A 35 1.59 9.00 -14.42
N THR A 36 1.44 9.82 -13.38
CA THR A 36 2.54 10.24 -12.52
C THR A 36 3.24 9.05 -11.87
N VAL A 37 2.47 8.12 -11.29
CA VAL A 37 3.04 6.96 -10.59
C VAL A 37 3.68 5.98 -11.58
N SER A 38 3.03 5.70 -12.72
CA SER A 38 3.59 4.77 -13.73
C SER A 38 4.87 5.32 -14.37
N HIS A 39 4.87 6.61 -14.77
CA HIS A 39 6.04 7.27 -15.32
C HIS A 39 7.17 7.36 -14.28
N GLY A 40 6.87 7.79 -13.06
CA GLY A 40 7.86 7.87 -11.97
C GLY A 40 8.51 6.52 -11.69
N ARG A 41 7.74 5.42 -11.67
CA ARG A 41 8.28 4.06 -11.53
C ARG A 41 9.23 3.69 -12.66
N GLN A 42 8.93 4.10 -13.89
CA GLN A 42 9.84 3.83 -15.02
C GLN A 42 11.13 4.63 -14.90
N VAL A 43 11.04 5.93 -14.59
CA VAL A 43 12.20 6.79 -14.38
C VAL A 43 13.11 6.26 -13.26
N VAL A 44 12.53 5.84 -12.13
CA VAL A 44 13.31 5.26 -11.03
C VAL A 44 14.02 3.99 -11.48
N ARG A 45 13.36 3.11 -12.26
CA ARG A 45 14.02 1.92 -12.83
C ARG A 45 15.17 2.29 -13.75
N ASP A 46 14.99 3.29 -14.63
CA ASP A 46 16.04 3.71 -15.57
C ASP A 46 17.26 4.28 -14.85
N ILE A 47 17.05 4.99 -13.72
CA ILE A 47 18.13 5.46 -12.85
C ILE A 47 18.86 4.28 -12.20
N LEU A 48 18.11 3.33 -11.63
CA LEU A 48 18.69 2.15 -10.97
C LEU A 48 19.42 1.22 -11.97
N ASP A 49 18.96 1.16 -13.22
CA ASP A 49 19.59 0.42 -14.32
C ASP A 49 20.82 1.15 -14.91
N GLY A 50 21.11 2.38 -14.48
CA GLY A 50 22.20 3.21 -15.02
C GLY A 50 21.97 3.75 -16.43
N LYS A 51 20.75 3.62 -16.96
CA LYS A 51 20.36 4.21 -18.26
C LYS A 51 20.13 5.72 -18.15
N ASP A 52 19.66 6.14 -16.98
CA ASP A 52 19.49 7.54 -16.59
C ASP A 52 20.52 7.88 -15.48
N HIS A 53 21.29 8.94 -15.69
CA HIS A 53 22.44 9.29 -14.83
C HIS A 53 22.08 10.32 -13.74
N ARG A 54 20.79 10.63 -13.58
CA ARG A 54 20.31 11.50 -12.51
C ARG A 54 20.39 10.77 -11.16
N LEU A 55 20.48 11.54 -10.08
CA LEU A 55 20.39 11.01 -8.71
C LEU A 55 18.92 10.88 -8.31
N PHE A 56 18.50 9.69 -7.87
CA PHE A 56 17.21 9.49 -7.23
C PHE A 56 17.34 9.79 -5.73
N ILE A 57 16.49 10.69 -5.22
CA ILE A 57 16.51 11.17 -3.84
C ILE A 57 15.10 11.02 -3.25
N VAL A 58 15.02 10.49 -2.03
CA VAL A 58 13.78 10.45 -1.22
C VAL A 58 13.88 11.54 -0.16
N VAL A 59 12.98 12.52 -0.21
CA VAL A 59 12.91 13.70 0.69
C VAL A 59 11.54 13.81 1.35
#